data_AF-A0A831YH63-F1
#
_entry.id   AF-A0A831YH63-F1
#
_cell.length_a   1.000
_cell.length_b   1.000
_cell.length_c   1.000
_cell.angle_alpha   90.00
_cell.angle_beta   90.00
_cell.angle_gamma   90.00
#
_symmetry.space_group_name_H-M   'P 1'
#
loop_
_entity.id
_entity.type
_entity.pdbx_description
1 polymer ?
#
loop_
_entity_poly.entity_id
_entity_poly.type
_entity_poly.pdbx_seq_one_letter_code
_entity_poly.pdbx_strand_id
1 'polypeptide(L)' 'MDDASSTYDAARFKRAGRGKIYDSILDTVGDTPLIRLPNLTAELKPKGTVVAKLEFFNPLASVKDRIGVAMIEYMEA' A
#
# COMPACT_ATOMS: atom_id res chain seq x y z
N MET A 1 28.87 17.45 16.69
CA MET A 1 27.96 18.12 17.63
C MET A 1 26.57 17.73 17.21
N ASP A 2 25.97 16.85 18.03
CA ASP A 2 24.55 16.56 18.26
C ASP A 2 23.67 16.47 16.99
N ASP A 3 23.11 15.32 16.67
CA ASP A 3 21.82 14.99 17.28
C ASP A 3 21.52 13.48 17.30
N ALA A 4 20.72 13.14 18.29
CA ALA A 4 20.39 11.90 18.94
C ALA A 4 20.24 10.66 18.06
N SER A 5 20.63 9.54 18.69
CA SER A 5 19.99 8.24 18.56
C SER A 5 18.61 8.30 17.89
N SER A 6 18.51 7.81 16.66
CA SER A 6 17.24 7.31 16.14
C SER A 6 16.85 6.11 17.01
N THR A 7 16.33 6.39 18.20
CA THR A 7 15.70 5.40 19.06
C THR A 7 14.61 4.75 18.24
N TYR A 8 14.79 3.46 17.99
CA TYR A 8 13.79 2.65 17.31
C TYR A 8 12.52 2.69 18.16
N ASP A 9 11.54 3.49 17.74
CA ASP A 9 10.21 3.50 18.33
C ASP A 9 9.33 2.46 17.64
N ALA A 10 9.23 1.28 18.26
CA ALA A 10 8.35 0.21 17.80
C ALA A 10 6.87 0.62 17.82
N ALA A 11 6.47 1.53 18.71
CA ALA A 11 5.09 1.96 18.89
C ALA A 11 4.61 2.86 17.73
N ARG A 12 5.53 3.47 16.97
CA ARG A 12 5.22 4.21 15.75
C ARG A 12 4.47 3.37 14.71
N PHE A 13 4.72 2.05 14.68
CA PHE A 13 4.12 1.17 13.68
C PHE A 13 2.93 0.42 14.27
N LYS A 14 1.74 1.04 14.26
CA LYS A 14 0.50 0.31 14.57
C LYS A 14 0.27 -0.76 13.50
N ARG A 15 0.64 -2.01 13.80
CA ARG A 15 0.48 -3.18 12.92
C ARG A 15 -0.94 -3.74 13.06
N ALA A 16 -1.94 -3.01 12.57
CA ALA A 16 -3.24 -3.64 12.32
C ALA A 16 -3.10 -4.46 11.03
N GLY A 17 -3.01 -5.79 11.15
CA GLY A 17 -3.15 -6.67 9.99
C GLY A 17 -4.58 -6.63 9.44
N ARG A 18 -4.83 -7.37 8.36
CA ARG A 18 -6.17 -7.42 7.71
C ARG A 18 -7.28 -8.00 8.59
N GLY A 19 -6.93 -8.63 9.72
CA GLY A 19 -7.88 -8.96 10.80
C GLY A 19 -8.86 -10.09 10.50
N LYS A 20 -8.68 -10.83 9.41
CA LYS A 20 -9.51 -11.99 9.04
C LYS A 20 -8.70 -13.06 8.30
N ILE A 21 -9.20 -14.29 8.35
CA ILE A 21 -8.76 -15.40 7.49
C ILE A 21 -9.51 -15.27 6.16
N TYR A 22 -8.82 -15.54 5.05
CA TYR A 22 -9.36 -15.46 3.70
C TYR A 22 -9.54 -16.87 3.13
N ASP A 23 -10.59 -17.08 2.35
CA ASP A 23 -10.89 -18.37 1.72
C ASP A 23 -10.12 -18.53 0.39
N SER A 24 -9.77 -17.42 -0.26
CA SER A 24 -8.98 -17.37 -1.48
C SER A 24 -7.92 -16.27 -1.44
N ILE A 25 -6.83 -16.48 -2.18
CA ILE A 25 -5.85 -15.42 -2.44
C ILE A 25 -6.48 -14.25 -3.21
N LEU A 26 -7.52 -14.51 -4.01
CA LEU A 26 -8.24 -13.48 -4.76
C LEU A 26 -8.90 -12.45 -3.83
N ASP A 27 -9.35 -12.87 -2.65
CA ASP A 27 -9.95 -12.00 -1.63
C ASP A 27 -8.95 -10.99 -1.04
N THR A 28 -7.66 -11.18 -1.32
CA THR A 28 -6.59 -10.28 -0.87
C THR A 28 -6.22 -9.22 -1.92
N VAL A 29 -6.76 -9.31 -3.15
CA VAL A 29 -6.58 -8.29 -4.20
C VAL A 29 -7.21 -6.97 -3.78
N GLY A 30 -6.45 -5.89 -3.92
CA GLY A 30 -6.84 -4.56 -3.45
C GLY A 30 -6.38 -4.25 -2.03
N ASP A 31 -7.00 -3.23 -1.43
CA ASP A 31 -6.58 -2.65 -0.12
C ASP A 31 -5.07 -2.32 -0.06
N THR A 32 -4.52 -1.88 -1.19
CA THR A 32 -3.12 -1.49 -1.33
C THR A 32 -2.88 -0.12 -0.66
N PRO A 33 -1.73 0.12 -0.03
CA PRO A 33 -1.54 1.32 0.76
C PRO A 33 -1.36 2.59 -0.10
N LEU A 34 -1.78 3.73 0.46
CA LEU A 34 -1.41 5.06 0.01
C LEU A 34 -0.30 5.62 0.90
N ILE A 35 0.86 5.89 0.32
CA ILE A 35 2.06 6.33 1.06
C ILE A 35 2.47 7.73 0.63
N ARG A 36 2.65 8.64 1.60
CA ARG A 36 3.15 10.00 1.33
C ARG A 36 4.59 9.96 0.82
N LEU A 37 4.93 10.88 -0.09
CA LEU A 37 6.28 11.02 -0.65
C LEU A 37 6.96 12.32 -0.15
N PRO A 38 7.47 12.37 1.10
CA PRO A 38 7.94 13.63 1.71
C PRO A 38 9.14 14.24 0.98
N ASN A 39 10.11 13.42 0.55
CA ASN A 39 11.31 13.90 -0.13
C ASN A 39 10.97 14.54 -1.49
N LEU A 40 10.16 13.84 -2.30
CA LEU A 40 9.68 14.35 -3.59
C LEU A 40 8.82 15.60 -3.43
N THR A 41 7.99 15.65 -2.38
CA THR A 41 7.15 16.81 -2.07
C THR A 41 8.00 18.03 -1.70
N ALA A 42 9.06 17.84 -0.90
CA ALA A 42 9.98 18.90 -0.51
C ALA A 42 10.76 19.47 -1.71
N GLU A 43 11.16 18.60 -2.64
CA GLU A 43 11.88 18.98 -3.86
C GLU A 43 10.99 19.72 -4.86
N LEU A 44 9.83 19.17 -5.20
CA LEU A 44 8.98 19.68 -6.28
C LEU A 44 7.99 20.78 -5.84
N LYS A 45 7.81 20.98 -4.53
CA LYS A 45 6.89 21.97 -3.92
C LYS A 45 5.50 22.04 -4.60
N PRO A 46 4.81 20.90 -4.77
CA PRO A 46 3.49 20.87 -5.40
C PRO A 46 2.46 21.60 -4.52
N LYS A 47 1.41 22.13 -5.14
CA LYS A 47 0.28 22.75 -4.40
C LYS A 47 -0.56 21.74 -3.60
N GLY A 48 -0.43 20.44 -3.91
CA GLY A 48 -1.25 19.37 -3.34
C GLY A 48 -0.43 18.32 -2.58
N THR A 49 -1.13 17.44 -1.86
CA THR A 49 -0.50 16.30 -1.19
C THR A 49 -0.12 15.23 -2.20
N VAL A 50 1.16 14.85 -2.24
CA VAL A 50 1.65 13.78 -3.11
C VAL A 50 1.70 12.46 -2.36
N VAL A 51 1.04 11.45 -2.92
CA VAL A 51 0.98 10.09 -2.42
C VAL A 51 1.21 9.09 -3.55
N ALA A 52 1.80 7.94 -3.23
CA ALA A 52 1.91 6.79 -4.11
C ALA A 52 0.90 5.72 -3.70
N LYS A 53 0.11 5.24 -4.67
CA LYS A 53 -0.74 4.05 -4.52
C LYS A 53 0.10 2.82 -4.86
N LEU A 54 0.48 2.04 -3.85
CA LEU A 54 1.47 0.97 -4.01
C LEU A 54 0.81 -0.33 -4.46
N GLU A 55 0.43 -0.41 -5.74
CA GLU A 55 -0.26 -1.57 -6.31
C GLU A 55 0.60 -2.86 -6.36
N PHE A 56 1.90 -2.76 -6.11
CA PHE A 56 2.75 -3.94 -5.92
C PHE A 56 2.51 -4.68 -4.59
N PHE A 57 1.57 -4.20 -3.76
CA PHE A 57 1.06 -4.94 -2.59
C PHE A 57 -0.10 -5.89 -2.92
N ASN A 58 -0.57 -5.95 -4.17
CA ASN A 58 -1.43 -7.05 -4.58
C ASN A 58 -0.62 -8.38 -4.61
N PRO A 59 -1.27 -9.55 -4.57
CA PRO A 59 -0.61 -10.86 -4.41
C PRO A 59 0.49 -11.18 -5.43
N LEU A 60 0.32 -10.77 -6.68
CA LEU A 60 1.28 -10.97 -7.78
C LEU A 60 2.07 -9.69 -8.08
N ALA A 61 2.10 -8.76 -7.12
CA ALA A 61 2.90 -7.55 -7.12
C ALA A 61 2.63 -6.59 -8.29
N SER A 62 1.41 -6.56 -8.81
CA SER A 62 1.05 -5.63 -9.88
C SER A 62 -0.37 -5.08 -9.76
N VAL A 63 -0.64 -3.99 -10.47
CA VAL A 63 -2.01 -3.47 -10.64
C VAL A 63 -2.88 -4.41 -11.50
N LYS A 64 -2.28 -5.33 -12.26
CA LYS A 64 -3.01 -6.22 -13.17
C LYS A 64 -3.85 -7.26 -12.42
N ASP A 65 -3.51 -7.57 -11.17
CA ASP A 65 -4.28 -8.47 -10.32
C ASP A 65 -5.75 -8.05 -10.23
N ARG A 66 -6.02 -6.73 -10.16
CA ARG A 66 -7.38 -6.18 -10.12
C ARG A 66 -8.19 -6.50 -11.37
N ILE A 67 -7.63 -6.19 -12.54
CA ILE A 67 -8.35 -6.38 -13.80
C ILE A 67 -8.44 -7.86 -14.17
N GLY A 68 -7.42 -8.66 -13.82
CA GLY A 68 -7.43 -10.10 -14.02
C GLY A 68 -8.59 -10.77 -13.28
N VAL A 69 -8.78 -10.45 -11.99
CA VAL A 69 -9.93 -10.95 -11.20
C VAL A 69 -11.25 -10.48 -11.80
N ALA A 70 -11.40 -9.18 -12.05
CA ALA A 70 -12.65 -8.62 -12.55
C ALA A 70 -13.08 -9.20 -13.91
N MET A 71 -12.12 -9.48 -14.80
CA MET A 71 -12.41 -10.10 -16.10
C MET A 71 -12.93 -11.53 -15.95
N ILE A 72 -12.33 -12.34 -15.09
CA ILE A 72 -12.74 -13.73 -14.88
C ILE A 72 -14.09 -13.80 -14.16
N GLU A 73 -14.29 -13.04 -13.09
CA GLU A 73 -15.57 -12.97 -12.36
C GLU A 73 -16.72 -12.57 -13.28
N TYR A 74 -16.50 -11.62 -14.20
CA TYR A 74 -17.50 -11.20 -15.18
C TYR A 74 -17.87 -12.33 -16.16
N MET A 75 -16.93 -13.22 -16.49
CA MET A 75 -17.16 -14.32 -17.44
C MET A 75 -17.80 -15.56 -16.78
N GLU A 76 -17.69 -15.70 -15.47
CA GLU A 76 -18.27 -16.81 -14.70
C GLU A 76 -19.71 -16.53 -14.21
N ALA A 77 -20.13 -15.25 -14.22
CA ALA A 77 -21.47 -14.80 -13.83
C ALA A 77 -22.52 -14.99 -14.95
#